data_AF-A0A7D5S7H9-F1
#
_entry.id   AF-A0A7D5S7H9-F1
#
_cell.length_a   1.000
_cell.length_b   1.000
_cell.length_c   1.000
_cell.angle_alpha   90.00
_cell.angle_beta   90.00
_cell.angle_gamma   90.00
#
_symmetry.space_group_name_H-M   'P 1'
#
loop_
_entity.id
_entity.type
_entity.pdbx_description
1 polymer ?
#
loop_
_entity_poly.entity_id
_entity_poly.type
_entity_poly.pdbx_seq_one_letter_code
_entity_poly.pdbx_strand_id
1 'polypeptide(L)'
;MLLYTLITSQLNFPSTNPPSTAFDQVKWDEKFTVYYKLTFGNNCLGSINYSIRGGSGNYTVLIDGQNNTQNLSFGAHTFSVQDVNNPTCVFTFGFDLKFDGIGLNPNCVNSNGYIFANKGGVPNLTYSISPNIGTQNPAGTFSNLPAGTYIITASGSGCSITTTITLYQPNANHCCTTTSNPNAGSNIASMPYIILLPNTQVANLTSANLLSNYGSNGVIQGKKFYIDGILTIDADITLDACELWFTSTSSIALDATHDLNMINNTILQASCDWWGGITASNSANKITMTNSTLKNAKFGLHVLNDALIEINGSTFADCGQHAIYMSQMNLNPYPGFILNTTISSQNNLPSTI
;
A
#
# COMPACT_ATOMS: atom_id res chain seq x y z
N MET A 1 -12.18 -23.30 -56.95
CA MET A 1 -10.93 -23.61 -56.23
C MET A 1 -10.75 -22.52 -55.19
N LEU A 2 -10.83 -22.95 -53.93
CA LEU A 2 -10.82 -22.26 -52.64
C LEU A 2 -10.62 -20.73 -52.53
N LEU A 3 -11.69 -20.15 -51.96
CA LEU A 3 -11.78 -18.94 -51.14
C LEU A 3 -10.69 -18.89 -50.05
N TYR A 4 -10.08 -17.73 -49.81
CA TYR A 4 -9.74 -17.29 -48.45
C TYR A 4 -9.96 -15.78 -48.33
N THR A 5 -10.90 -15.44 -47.47
CA THR A 5 -11.36 -14.10 -47.11
C THR A 5 -10.29 -13.42 -46.26
N LEU A 6 -9.86 -12.20 -46.62
CA LEU A 6 -9.11 -11.33 -45.72
C LEU A 6 -10.01 -10.96 -44.54
N ILE A 7 -9.66 -11.38 -43.33
CA ILE A 7 -10.20 -10.82 -42.10
C ILE A 7 -9.28 -9.66 -41.71
N THR A 8 -9.57 -8.45 -42.20
CA THR A 8 -9.01 -7.23 -41.63
C THR A 8 -9.84 -6.86 -40.41
N SER A 9 -9.44 -7.29 -39.21
CA SER A 9 -9.92 -6.66 -37.98
C SER A 9 -9.10 -5.39 -37.71
N GLN A 10 -9.24 -4.39 -38.57
CA GLN A 10 -8.85 -3.02 -38.24
C GLN A 10 -10.11 -2.21 -37.97
N LEU A 11 -10.39 -1.92 -36.69
CA LEU A 11 -11.11 -0.71 -36.35
C LEU A 11 -10.12 0.45 -36.52
N ASN A 12 -10.05 0.97 -37.75
CA ASN A 12 -9.36 2.22 -38.05
C ASN A 12 -10.13 3.36 -37.37
N PHE A 13 -9.51 4.02 -36.40
CA PHE A 13 -9.96 5.35 -35.97
C PHE A 13 -9.40 6.38 -36.96
N PRO A 14 -10.22 7.31 -37.48
CA PRO A 14 -9.75 8.34 -38.39
C PRO A 14 -8.66 9.17 -37.70
N SER A 15 -7.55 9.32 -38.41
CA SER A 15 -6.41 10.12 -38.01
C SER A 15 -6.80 11.61 -37.88
N THR A 16 -7.02 12.10 -36.66
CA THR A 16 -6.75 13.48 -36.21
C THR A 16 -7.13 13.65 -34.73
N ASN A 17 -6.13 13.91 -33.87
CA ASN A 17 -6.24 14.41 -32.48
C ASN A 17 -6.79 13.46 -31.39
N PRO A 18 -6.43 13.69 -30.09
CA PRO A 18 -5.94 12.65 -29.19
C PRO A 18 -7.02 11.68 -28.72
N PRO A 19 -6.65 10.42 -28.37
CA PRO A 19 -7.57 9.52 -27.68
C PRO A 19 -8.02 10.18 -26.37
N SER A 20 -9.31 10.08 -26.08
CA SER A 20 -9.89 10.48 -24.80
C SER A 20 -9.15 9.82 -23.63
N THR A 21 -9.36 10.31 -22.41
CA THR A 21 -8.92 9.75 -21.12
C THR A 21 -9.35 8.29 -20.83
N ALA A 22 -9.82 7.56 -21.85
CA ALA A 22 -10.42 6.23 -21.76
C ALA A 22 -9.50 5.08 -22.23
N PHE A 23 -8.21 5.35 -22.46
CA PHE A 23 -7.22 4.36 -22.93
C PHE A 23 -5.92 4.47 -22.13
N ASP A 24 -5.33 3.33 -21.81
CA ASP A 24 -3.97 3.25 -21.27
C ASP A 24 -2.96 3.47 -22.40
N GLN A 25 -1.77 3.97 -22.06
CA GLN A 25 -0.71 4.22 -23.05
C GLN A 25 0.64 3.71 -22.57
N VAL A 26 1.39 3.09 -23.48
CA VAL A 26 2.80 2.74 -23.32
C VAL A 26 3.59 3.55 -24.33
N LYS A 27 4.39 4.50 -23.85
CA LYS A 27 5.35 5.25 -24.67
C LYS A 27 6.68 4.51 -24.67
N TRP A 28 7.19 4.19 -25.86
CA TRP A 28 8.47 3.50 -26.01
C TRP A 28 9.59 4.50 -26.30
N ASP A 29 9.36 5.41 -27.24
CA ASP A 29 10.21 6.55 -27.52
C ASP A 29 9.36 7.77 -27.92
N GLU A 30 10.01 8.89 -28.29
CA GLU A 30 9.32 10.14 -28.66
C GLU A 30 8.43 10.00 -29.92
N LYS A 31 8.60 8.93 -30.70
CA LYS A 31 7.91 8.69 -31.95
C LYS A 31 6.97 7.50 -31.89
N PHE A 32 7.17 6.53 -30.98
CA PHE A 32 6.44 5.26 -30.89
C PHE A 32 5.63 5.14 -29.59
N THR A 33 4.31 5.00 -29.72
CA THR A 33 3.37 4.85 -28.59
C THR A 33 2.29 3.84 -28.92
N VAL A 34 2.01 2.93 -27.99
CA VAL A 34 0.86 2.01 -28.03
C VAL A 34 -0.23 2.56 -27.13
N TYR A 35 -1.42 2.77 -27.68
CA TYR A 35 -2.64 3.03 -26.92
C TYR A 35 -3.45 1.75 -26.88
N TYR A 36 -3.93 1.36 -25.71
CA TYR A 36 -4.72 0.14 -25.58
C TYR A 36 -5.86 0.28 -24.59
N LYS A 37 -6.85 -0.59 -24.76
CA LYS A 37 -7.98 -0.75 -23.86
C LYS A 37 -8.28 -2.24 -23.72
N LEU A 38 -8.26 -2.68 -22.47
CA LEU A 38 -8.67 -4.02 -22.11
C LEU A 38 -10.20 -4.06 -22.01
N THR A 39 -10.78 -5.08 -22.62
CA THR A 39 -12.21 -5.40 -22.50
C THR A 39 -12.31 -6.76 -21.82
N PHE A 40 -13.09 -6.83 -20.75
CA PHE A 40 -13.35 -8.10 -20.10
C PHE A 40 -14.65 -8.70 -20.66
N GLY A 41 -14.55 -9.92 -21.18
CA GLY A 41 -15.67 -10.68 -21.71
C GLY A 41 -16.20 -11.71 -20.69
N ASN A 42 -17.07 -12.58 -21.20
CA ASN A 42 -17.58 -13.72 -20.45
C ASN A 42 -16.51 -14.84 -20.39
N ASN A 43 -16.66 -15.77 -19.46
CA ASN A 43 -15.88 -17.02 -19.36
C ASN A 43 -14.38 -16.90 -19.03
N CYS A 44 -13.98 -15.93 -18.20
CA CYS A 44 -12.56 -15.59 -17.97
C CYS A 44 -11.77 -15.27 -19.22
N LEU A 45 -12.45 -14.67 -20.19
CA LEU A 45 -11.81 -14.25 -21.40
C LEU A 45 -11.83 -12.73 -21.46
N GLY A 46 -10.69 -12.17 -21.80
CA GLY A 46 -10.51 -10.76 -22.09
C GLY A 46 -10.15 -10.56 -23.56
N SER A 47 -10.13 -9.30 -23.94
CA SER A 47 -9.59 -8.87 -25.20
C SER A 47 -8.87 -7.55 -25.06
N ILE A 48 -7.93 -7.31 -25.97
CA ILE A 48 -7.17 -6.08 -26.03
C ILE A 48 -7.46 -5.39 -27.35
N ASN A 49 -8.00 -4.18 -27.27
CA ASN A 49 -8.08 -3.27 -28.40
C ASN A 49 -6.89 -2.34 -28.33
N TYR A 50 -6.17 -2.15 -29.43
CA TYR A 50 -4.99 -1.28 -29.44
C TYR A 50 -4.90 -0.45 -30.71
N SER A 51 -4.11 0.62 -30.62
CA SER A 51 -3.67 1.46 -31.73
C SER A 51 -2.20 1.82 -31.53
N ILE A 52 -1.43 1.87 -32.60
CA ILE A 52 -0.01 2.17 -32.58
C ILE A 52 0.22 3.47 -33.34
N ARG A 53 0.96 4.39 -32.74
CA ARG A 53 1.39 5.64 -33.39
C ARG A 53 2.90 5.68 -33.42
N GLY A 54 3.49 5.88 -34.60
CA GLY A 54 4.95 5.88 -34.76
C GLY A 54 5.48 4.75 -35.61
N GLY A 55 6.82 4.67 -35.69
CA GLY A 55 7.61 3.67 -36.41
C GLY A 55 7.65 3.86 -37.94
N SER A 56 8.30 2.92 -38.65
CA SER A 56 8.44 2.95 -40.10
C SER A 56 8.23 1.55 -40.71
N GLY A 57 7.02 1.25 -41.19
CA GLY A 57 6.76 0.03 -41.96
C GLY A 57 5.52 -0.74 -41.55
N ASN A 58 5.49 -2.02 -41.91
CA ASN A 58 4.45 -2.97 -41.49
C ASN A 58 4.82 -3.54 -40.12
N TYR A 59 3.92 -3.41 -39.13
CA TYR A 59 4.10 -4.00 -37.80
C TYR A 59 3.46 -5.37 -37.72
N THR A 60 4.12 -6.29 -37.01
CA THR A 60 3.46 -7.50 -36.51
C THR A 60 3.24 -7.33 -35.01
N VAL A 61 2.00 -7.51 -34.57
CA VAL A 61 1.64 -7.51 -33.15
C VAL A 61 1.32 -8.92 -32.74
N LEU A 62 1.95 -9.36 -31.65
CA LEU A 62 1.71 -10.67 -31.05
C LEU A 62 1.35 -10.48 -29.57
N ILE A 63 0.31 -11.17 -29.14
CA ILE A 63 -0.04 -11.39 -27.74
C ILE A 63 0.39 -12.81 -27.38
N ASP A 64 1.28 -12.97 -26.40
CA ASP A 64 1.88 -14.25 -26.02
C ASP A 64 2.48 -15.01 -27.22
N GLY A 65 3.08 -14.27 -28.16
CA GLY A 65 3.66 -14.84 -29.37
C GLY A 65 2.65 -15.25 -30.45
N GLN A 66 1.35 -14.97 -30.27
CA GLN A 66 0.28 -15.27 -31.23
C GLN A 66 -0.38 -13.99 -31.75
N ASN A 67 -0.81 -13.97 -33.02
CA ASN A 67 -1.62 -12.87 -33.55
C ASN A 67 -3.09 -13.05 -33.11
N ASN A 68 -3.35 -12.85 -31.82
CA ASN A 68 -4.65 -13.01 -31.20
C ASN A 68 -4.94 -11.88 -30.21
N THR A 69 -6.03 -11.14 -30.41
CA THR A 69 -6.45 -10.04 -29.53
C THR A 69 -7.68 -10.36 -28.70
N GLN A 70 -8.25 -11.55 -28.88
CA GLN A 70 -9.52 -11.98 -28.29
C GLN A 70 -9.31 -13.25 -27.49
N ASN A 71 -10.27 -13.59 -26.63
CA ASN A 71 -10.24 -14.86 -25.88
C ASN A 71 -8.94 -15.07 -25.10
N LEU A 72 -8.36 -13.98 -24.59
CA LEU A 72 -7.18 -14.01 -23.75
C LEU A 72 -7.61 -14.46 -22.35
N SER A 73 -6.93 -15.44 -21.77
CA SER A 73 -7.28 -15.96 -20.44
C SER A 73 -7.13 -14.89 -19.35
N PHE A 74 -7.50 -15.23 -18.12
CA PHE A 74 -7.13 -14.37 -16.98
C PHE A 74 -5.67 -14.55 -16.61
N GLY A 75 -5.08 -13.52 -15.99
CA GLY A 75 -3.67 -13.46 -15.64
C GLY A 75 -2.84 -12.59 -16.58
N ALA A 76 -1.51 -12.73 -16.48
CA ALA A 76 -0.56 -11.91 -17.22
C ALA A 76 -0.41 -12.36 -18.68
N HIS A 77 -0.34 -11.38 -19.57
CA HIS A 77 -0.13 -11.50 -21.00
C HIS A 77 1.00 -10.58 -21.44
N THR A 78 1.67 -10.98 -22.50
CA THR A 78 2.77 -10.23 -23.10
C THR A 78 2.32 -9.63 -24.41
N PHE A 79 2.29 -8.30 -24.50
CA PHE A 79 2.12 -7.58 -25.75
C PHE A 79 3.49 -7.36 -26.39
N SER A 80 3.65 -7.76 -27.64
CA SER A 80 4.87 -7.53 -28.41
C SER A 80 4.55 -6.90 -29.75
N VAL A 81 5.30 -5.85 -30.09
CA VAL A 81 5.35 -5.30 -31.44
C VAL A 81 6.70 -5.59 -32.03
N GLN A 82 6.69 -6.21 -33.19
CA GLN A 82 7.87 -6.41 -34.02
C GLN A 82 7.84 -5.38 -35.15
N ASP A 83 8.81 -4.46 -35.10
CA ASP A 83 9.14 -3.52 -36.17
C ASP A 83 10.47 -3.92 -36.83
N VAL A 84 10.63 -3.71 -38.14
CA VAL A 84 11.83 -4.11 -38.88
C VAL A 84 13.09 -3.36 -38.43
N ASN A 85 12.93 -2.18 -37.84
CA ASN A 85 14.03 -1.34 -37.35
C ASN A 85 14.17 -1.38 -35.81
N ASN A 86 13.13 -1.84 -35.09
CA ASN A 86 13.12 -2.02 -33.64
C ASN A 86 12.48 -3.38 -33.28
N PRO A 87 13.26 -4.48 -33.29
CA PRO A 87 12.71 -5.83 -33.45
C PRO A 87 11.85 -6.35 -32.29
N THR A 88 11.90 -5.77 -31.09
CA THR A 88 11.04 -6.20 -29.97
C THR A 88 10.70 -5.06 -29.02
N CYS A 89 9.53 -4.43 -29.20
CA CYS A 89 8.89 -3.62 -28.16
C CYS A 89 7.96 -4.52 -27.36
N VAL A 90 8.22 -4.72 -26.07
CA VAL A 90 7.46 -5.66 -25.24
C VAL A 90 6.95 -4.97 -23.97
N PHE A 91 5.68 -5.18 -23.63
CA PHE A 91 5.15 -4.85 -22.32
C PHE A 91 4.22 -5.96 -21.82
N THR A 92 4.09 -6.06 -20.51
CA THR A 92 3.16 -6.98 -19.87
C THR A 92 1.87 -6.24 -19.49
N PHE A 93 0.74 -6.86 -19.74
CA PHE A 93 -0.56 -6.45 -19.21
C PHE A 93 -1.23 -7.67 -18.58
N GLY A 94 -2.27 -7.48 -17.79
CA GLY A 94 -2.95 -8.61 -17.16
C GLY A 94 -4.45 -8.41 -17.11
N PHE A 95 -5.18 -9.50 -17.30
CA PHE A 95 -6.57 -9.58 -16.87
C PHE A 95 -6.57 -10.11 -15.45
N ASP A 96 -6.13 -9.27 -14.52
CA ASP A 96 -6.06 -9.63 -13.12
C ASP A 96 -7.36 -9.33 -12.41
N LEU A 97 -7.67 -10.23 -11.50
CA LEU A 97 -8.73 -10.06 -10.55
C LEU A 97 -8.15 -9.41 -9.30
N LYS A 98 -8.31 -8.10 -9.21
CA LYS A 98 -8.05 -7.34 -7.99
C LYS A 98 -9.37 -7.01 -7.36
N PHE A 99 -9.56 -7.46 -6.14
CA PHE A 99 -10.57 -6.87 -5.28
C PHE A 99 -10.09 -5.46 -4.97
N ASP A 100 -10.89 -4.43 -5.24
CA ASP A 100 -10.69 -3.09 -4.66
C ASP A 100 -11.10 -3.09 -3.18
N GLY A 101 -10.69 -4.15 -2.46
CA GLY A 101 -11.21 -4.59 -1.18
C GLY A 101 -11.15 -3.48 -0.14
N ILE A 102 -12.24 -2.72 0.00
CA ILE A 102 -12.37 -1.76 1.10
C ILE A 102 -12.85 -2.56 2.31
N GLY A 103 -11.89 -3.12 3.06
CA GLY A 103 -12.12 -3.78 4.34
C GLY A 103 -12.11 -2.75 5.46
N LEU A 104 -13.26 -2.52 6.06
CA LEU A 104 -13.41 -1.76 7.27
C LEU A 104 -13.32 -2.70 8.48
N ASN A 105 -12.29 -2.50 9.32
CA ASN A 105 -12.25 -3.08 10.65
C ASN A 105 -13.42 -2.62 11.54
N PRO A 106 -13.91 -3.48 12.45
CA PRO A 106 -14.66 -3.02 13.63
C PRO A 106 -13.99 -1.82 14.29
N ASN A 107 -14.80 -0.94 14.91
CA ASN A 107 -14.30 0.22 15.64
C ASN A 107 -14.70 0.14 17.12
N CYS A 108 -14.19 1.05 17.94
CA CYS A 108 -14.45 1.00 19.37
C CYS A 108 -15.91 1.20 19.79
N VAL A 109 -16.74 1.73 18.89
CA VAL A 109 -18.17 2.00 19.12
C VAL A 109 -19.05 0.91 18.51
N ASN A 110 -18.57 0.26 17.45
CA ASN A 110 -19.26 -0.79 16.72
C ASN A 110 -18.35 -2.02 16.56
N SER A 111 -18.74 -3.13 17.20
CA SER A 111 -18.03 -4.41 17.12
C SER A 111 -18.06 -5.07 15.73
N ASN A 112 -18.70 -4.44 14.75
CA ASN A 112 -18.83 -4.96 13.40
C ASN A 112 -18.06 -4.12 12.38
N GLY A 113 -17.30 -4.81 11.53
CA GLY A 113 -16.67 -4.31 10.32
C GLY A 113 -17.49 -4.60 9.07
N TYR A 114 -16.88 -4.30 7.93
CA TYR A 114 -17.49 -4.38 6.61
C TYR A 114 -16.43 -4.70 5.54
N ILE A 115 -16.79 -5.40 4.47
CA ILE A 115 -15.93 -5.68 3.32
C ILE A 115 -16.70 -5.31 2.06
N PHE A 116 -16.10 -4.45 1.23
CA PHE A 116 -16.55 -4.21 -0.14
C PHE A 116 -15.72 -5.02 -1.12
N ALA A 117 -16.35 -5.92 -1.85
CA ALA A 117 -15.80 -6.61 -2.99
C ALA A 117 -16.44 -6.05 -4.27
N ASN A 118 -15.66 -5.25 -5.00
CA ASN A 118 -16.05 -4.80 -6.33
C ASN A 118 -15.00 -5.24 -7.35
N LYS A 119 -15.48 -5.49 -8.55
CA LYS A 119 -14.68 -5.58 -9.75
C LYS A 119 -15.17 -4.53 -10.72
N GLY A 120 -14.34 -3.53 -10.99
CA GLY A 120 -14.55 -2.65 -12.13
C GLY A 120 -14.57 -3.47 -13.43
N GLY A 121 -15.64 -3.33 -14.22
CA GLY A 121 -15.63 -3.73 -15.64
C GLY A 121 -16.01 -5.16 -16.01
N VAL A 122 -16.46 -6.03 -15.08
CA VAL A 122 -17.10 -7.32 -15.46
C VAL A 122 -18.52 -7.43 -14.92
N PRO A 123 -19.53 -7.55 -15.81
CA PRO A 123 -20.91 -7.73 -15.40
C PRO A 123 -21.17 -9.14 -14.84
N ASN A 124 -22.22 -9.27 -14.04
CA ASN A 124 -22.78 -10.56 -13.59
C ASN A 124 -21.86 -11.43 -12.71
N LEU A 125 -21.00 -10.82 -11.90
CA LEU A 125 -20.30 -11.55 -10.83
C LEU A 125 -21.24 -11.83 -9.65
N THR A 126 -21.14 -13.04 -9.12
CA THR A 126 -21.63 -13.40 -7.79
C THR A 126 -20.50 -13.34 -6.79
N TYR A 127 -20.80 -12.94 -5.56
CA TYR A 127 -19.82 -12.83 -4.48
C TYR A 127 -20.29 -13.68 -3.30
N SER A 128 -19.36 -14.39 -2.68
CA SER A 128 -19.59 -15.13 -1.43
C SER A 128 -18.46 -14.88 -0.44
N ILE A 129 -18.76 -15.07 0.83
CA ILE A 129 -17.82 -14.91 1.95
C ILE A 129 -17.77 -16.19 2.77
N SER A 130 -16.57 -16.56 3.22
CA SER A 130 -16.35 -17.65 4.18
C SER A 130 -15.49 -17.15 5.34
N PRO A 131 -15.90 -17.32 6.62
CA PRO A 131 -17.18 -17.89 7.04
C PRO A 131 -18.38 -17.02 6.64
N ASN A 132 -19.53 -17.64 6.35
CA ASN A 132 -20.75 -16.93 5.93
C ASN A 132 -21.47 -16.31 7.15
N ILE A 133 -20.94 -15.19 7.62
CA ILE A 133 -21.42 -14.42 8.78
C ILE A 133 -21.77 -13.00 8.31
N GLY A 134 -22.66 -12.32 9.03
CA GLY A 134 -23.04 -10.93 8.75
C GLY A 134 -24.14 -10.81 7.70
N THR A 135 -24.20 -9.67 7.02
CA THR A 135 -25.16 -9.35 5.96
C THR A 135 -24.45 -9.24 4.61
N GLN A 136 -24.97 -9.88 3.57
CA GLN A 136 -24.31 -10.03 2.26
C GLN A 136 -25.04 -9.26 1.13
N ASN A 137 -25.73 -8.15 1.47
CA ASN A 137 -26.55 -7.38 0.54
C ASN A 137 -26.19 -5.88 0.64
N PRO A 138 -25.98 -5.15 -0.48
CA PRO A 138 -25.99 -5.58 -1.88
C PRO A 138 -24.93 -6.63 -2.27
N ALA A 139 -25.03 -7.22 -3.46
CA ALA A 139 -24.01 -8.17 -3.93
C ALA A 139 -22.61 -7.54 -3.90
N GLY A 140 -21.62 -8.28 -3.38
CA GLY A 140 -20.27 -7.78 -3.17
C GLY A 140 -20.10 -6.92 -1.92
N THR A 141 -21.16 -6.68 -1.15
CA THR A 141 -21.13 -5.98 0.13
C THR A 141 -21.32 -6.98 1.27
N PHE A 142 -20.37 -7.01 2.20
CA PHE A 142 -20.45 -7.82 3.41
C PHE A 142 -20.38 -6.90 4.63
N SER A 143 -21.43 -6.83 5.44
CA SER A 143 -21.49 -5.97 6.63
C SER A 143 -21.79 -6.79 7.87
N ASN A 144 -21.74 -6.17 9.05
CA ASN A 144 -21.98 -6.85 10.32
C ASN A 144 -21.00 -8.00 10.58
N LEU A 145 -19.74 -7.82 10.15
CA LEU A 145 -18.69 -8.82 10.27
C LEU A 145 -17.89 -8.59 11.57
N PRO A 146 -17.81 -9.55 12.50
CA PRO A 146 -16.87 -9.45 13.62
C PRO A 146 -15.42 -9.46 13.12
N ALA A 147 -14.46 -9.22 14.01
CA ALA A 147 -13.05 -9.43 13.69
C ALA A 147 -12.80 -10.90 13.33
N GLY A 148 -12.00 -11.14 12.30
CA GLY A 148 -11.75 -12.47 11.76
C GLY A 148 -11.15 -12.43 10.35
N THR A 149 -10.67 -13.58 9.90
CA THR A 149 -10.21 -13.77 8.52
C THR A 149 -11.35 -14.29 7.64
N TYR A 150 -11.54 -13.63 6.51
CA TYR A 150 -12.58 -13.89 5.54
C TYR A 150 -11.98 -14.20 4.18
N ILE A 151 -12.45 -15.28 3.57
CA ILE A 151 -12.17 -15.60 2.17
C ILE A 151 -13.33 -15.07 1.35
N ILE A 152 -13.09 -14.07 0.52
CA ILE A 152 -14.07 -13.58 -0.44
C ILE A 152 -13.86 -14.29 -1.76
N THR A 153 -14.91 -14.92 -2.26
CA THR A 153 -14.92 -15.57 -3.55
C THR A 153 -15.77 -14.76 -4.51
N ALA A 154 -15.21 -14.34 -5.64
CA ALA A 154 -15.99 -13.78 -6.74
C ALA A 154 -16.07 -14.83 -7.85
N SER A 155 -17.29 -15.17 -8.27
CA SER A 155 -17.57 -16.19 -9.29
C SER A 155 -18.36 -15.58 -10.44
N GLY A 156 -18.04 -16.00 -11.67
CA GLY A 156 -18.77 -15.55 -12.84
C GLY A 156 -18.37 -16.33 -14.07
N SER A 157 -19.36 -16.70 -14.89
CA SER A 157 -19.17 -17.36 -16.19
C SER A 157 -18.19 -18.55 -16.18
N GLY A 158 -18.22 -19.40 -15.14
CA GLY A 158 -17.37 -20.60 -15.08
C GLY A 158 -15.98 -20.40 -14.46
N CYS A 159 -15.73 -19.25 -13.86
CA CYS A 159 -14.50 -18.97 -13.14
C CYS A 159 -14.73 -18.48 -11.73
N SER A 160 -13.69 -18.63 -10.91
CA SER A 160 -13.65 -18.18 -9.54
C SER A 160 -12.29 -17.60 -9.20
N ILE A 161 -12.31 -16.56 -8.37
CA ILE A 161 -11.14 -16.08 -7.64
C ILE A 161 -11.45 -16.01 -6.17
N THR A 162 -10.38 -16.03 -5.39
CA THR A 162 -10.45 -15.78 -3.97
C THR A 162 -9.50 -14.65 -3.58
N THR A 163 -9.88 -13.87 -2.59
CA THR A 163 -8.96 -13.05 -1.81
C THR A 163 -9.18 -13.35 -0.34
N THR A 164 -8.14 -13.14 0.47
CA THR A 164 -8.23 -13.24 1.92
C THR A 164 -8.17 -11.84 2.50
N ILE A 165 -9.19 -11.48 3.27
CA ILE A 165 -9.28 -10.19 3.97
C ILE A 165 -9.38 -10.50 5.46
N THR A 166 -8.53 -9.88 6.28
CA THR A 166 -8.59 -10.03 7.73
C THR A 166 -9.08 -8.73 8.35
N LEU A 167 -10.14 -8.82 9.15
CA LEU A 167 -10.66 -7.74 9.97
C LEU A 167 -10.13 -7.87 11.39
N TYR A 168 -9.65 -6.76 11.96
CA TYR A 168 -9.09 -6.70 13.31
C TYR A 168 -10.00 -5.92 14.25
N GLN A 169 -10.17 -6.39 15.48
CA GLN A 169 -10.82 -5.60 16.51
C GLN A 169 -9.81 -4.62 17.12
N PRO A 170 -10.20 -3.38 17.42
CA PRO A 170 -9.41 -2.54 18.31
C PRO A 170 -9.28 -3.20 19.68
N ASN A 171 -8.08 -3.17 20.26
CA ASN A 171 -7.93 -3.48 21.67
C ASN A 171 -8.45 -2.28 22.51
N ALA A 172 -8.69 -2.51 23.80
CA ALA A 172 -9.24 -1.47 24.69
C ALA A 172 -8.28 -0.30 24.95
N ASN A 173 -6.99 -0.45 24.64
CA ASN A 173 -5.97 0.58 24.84
C ASN A 173 -5.87 1.53 23.65
N HIS A 174 -6.45 1.18 22.50
CA HIS A 174 -6.60 2.10 21.39
C HIS A 174 -7.54 3.23 21.82
N CYS A 175 -7.09 4.47 21.73
CA CYS A 175 -7.89 5.60 22.15
C CYS A 175 -9.00 5.92 21.15
N CYS A 176 -10.23 5.98 21.67
CA CYS A 176 -11.45 6.05 20.88
C CYS A 176 -12.22 7.37 21.05
N THR A 177 -11.58 8.49 21.45
CA THR A 177 -12.28 9.64 22.07
C THR A 177 -12.29 11.03 21.36
N THR A 178 -11.64 11.29 20.22
CA THR A 178 -11.78 12.57 19.46
C THR A 178 -11.94 12.45 17.94
N THR A 179 -12.89 13.16 17.33
CA THR A 179 -13.22 13.10 15.88
C THR A 179 -12.10 13.57 14.94
N SER A 180 -10.98 14.08 15.48
CA SER A 180 -9.73 14.40 14.77
C SER A 180 -8.68 13.29 14.83
N ASN A 181 -8.87 12.28 15.69
CA ASN A 181 -8.11 11.04 15.73
C ASN A 181 -8.80 10.05 14.78
N PRO A 182 -8.09 9.41 13.83
CA PRO A 182 -8.70 8.43 12.92
C PRO A 182 -9.43 7.28 13.65
N ASN A 183 -9.19 7.11 14.95
CA ASN A 183 -9.82 6.08 15.78
C ASN A 183 -10.96 6.54 16.69
N ALA A 184 -11.36 7.82 16.72
CA ALA A 184 -12.60 8.16 17.41
C ALA A 184 -13.70 8.59 16.45
N GLY A 185 -14.85 7.94 16.60
CA GLY A 185 -16.04 8.33 15.86
C GLY A 185 -15.91 8.05 14.37
N SER A 186 -16.40 6.88 13.97
CA SER A 186 -16.93 6.68 12.62
C SER A 186 -15.98 6.81 11.42
N ASN A 187 -14.65 6.93 11.60
CA ASN A 187 -13.69 7.07 10.48
C ASN A 187 -12.57 6.02 10.40
N ILE A 188 -12.50 5.06 11.32
CA ILE A 188 -11.94 3.73 10.96
C ILE A 188 -12.73 3.21 9.75
N ALA A 189 -14.04 3.59 9.69
CA ALA A 189 -15.04 3.30 8.65
C ALA A 189 -14.64 3.60 7.20
N SER A 190 -13.70 4.51 7.01
CA SER A 190 -13.43 5.14 5.72
C SER A 190 -11.98 4.95 5.25
N MET A 191 -11.12 4.25 6.01
CA MET A 191 -9.74 3.95 5.60
C MET A 191 -9.47 2.43 5.59
N PRO A 192 -9.64 1.76 4.42
CA PRO A 192 -9.55 0.30 4.30
C PRO A 192 -8.16 -0.34 4.49
N TYR A 193 -7.19 0.41 4.99
CA TYR A 193 -5.78 0.01 5.03
C TYR A 193 -5.14 0.17 6.41
N ILE A 194 -5.94 0.35 7.46
CA ILE A 194 -5.43 0.45 8.83
C ILE A 194 -5.20 -0.96 9.40
N ILE A 195 -3.97 -1.24 9.80
CA ILE A 195 -3.56 -2.48 10.45
C ILE A 195 -3.45 -2.22 11.96
N LEU A 196 -4.29 -2.88 12.75
CA LEU A 196 -4.30 -2.78 14.20
C LEU A 196 -3.34 -3.83 14.78
N LEU A 197 -2.45 -3.41 15.68
CA LEU A 197 -1.39 -4.24 16.24
C LEU A 197 -1.25 -4.02 17.76
N PRO A 198 -0.97 -5.08 18.54
CA PRO A 198 -0.76 -6.45 18.09
C PRO A 198 -2.07 -7.10 17.62
N ASN A 199 -1.94 -8.14 16.79
CA ASN A 199 -3.07 -8.93 16.33
C ASN A 199 -2.68 -10.42 16.26
N THR A 200 -3.57 -11.28 15.77
CA THR A 200 -3.33 -12.72 15.69
C THR A 200 -2.17 -13.10 14.76
N GLN A 201 -1.87 -12.29 13.75
CA GLN A 201 -0.74 -12.50 12.82
C GLN A 201 0.57 -11.92 13.36
N VAL A 202 0.48 -10.83 14.12
CA VAL A 202 1.60 -10.12 14.73
C VAL A 202 1.31 -9.93 16.22
N ALA A 203 1.43 -11.02 16.97
CA ALA A 203 1.24 -11.00 18.42
C ALA A 203 2.45 -10.36 19.14
N ASN A 204 3.65 -10.55 18.57
CA ASN A 204 4.89 -9.91 19.02
C ASN A 204 5.19 -8.74 18.09
N LEU A 205 5.21 -7.52 18.64
CA LEU A 205 5.47 -6.29 17.90
C LEU A 205 6.95 -6.15 17.56
N THR A 206 7.36 -6.81 16.49
CA THR A 206 8.73 -6.71 15.97
C THR A 206 8.76 -6.39 14.49
N SER A 207 9.82 -5.71 14.04
CA SER A 207 10.02 -5.37 12.62
C SER A 207 10.06 -6.61 11.72
N ALA A 208 10.65 -7.72 12.15
CA ALA A 208 10.68 -8.96 11.37
C ALA A 208 9.26 -9.51 11.11
N ASN A 209 8.38 -9.45 12.12
CA ASN A 209 6.99 -9.83 11.98
C ASN A 209 6.21 -8.85 11.09
N LEU A 210 6.48 -7.54 11.19
CA LEU A 210 5.87 -6.57 10.29
C LEU A 210 6.29 -6.78 8.83
N LEU A 211 7.58 -7.04 8.60
CA LEU A 211 8.13 -7.26 7.27
C LEU A 211 7.59 -8.54 6.63
N SER A 212 7.50 -9.64 7.38
CA SER A 212 6.97 -10.91 6.87
C SER A 212 5.48 -10.83 6.48
N ASN A 213 4.69 -9.99 7.16
CA ASN A 213 3.26 -9.86 6.91
C ASN A 213 2.90 -8.72 5.94
N TYR A 214 3.67 -7.63 5.94
CA TYR A 214 3.29 -6.38 5.27
C TYR A 214 4.41 -5.76 4.43
N GLY A 215 5.60 -6.33 4.45
CA GLY A 215 6.78 -5.81 3.75
C GLY A 215 7.23 -6.68 2.58
N SER A 216 8.20 -6.14 1.84
CA SER A 216 8.94 -6.83 0.79
C SER A 216 10.35 -6.25 0.73
N ASN A 217 11.38 -7.11 0.70
CA ASN A 217 12.79 -6.70 0.64
C ASN A 217 13.20 -5.67 1.71
N GLY A 218 12.74 -5.84 2.95
CA GLY A 218 13.05 -4.91 4.06
C GLY A 218 12.28 -3.59 4.03
N VAL A 219 11.34 -3.42 3.10
CA VAL A 219 10.53 -2.20 2.95
C VAL A 219 9.06 -2.48 3.22
N ILE A 220 8.42 -1.61 4.00
CA ILE A 220 6.97 -1.51 4.10
C ILE A 220 6.55 -0.21 3.42
N GLN A 221 5.65 -0.29 2.44
CA GLN A 221 5.26 0.85 1.63
C GLN A 221 3.77 1.18 1.76
N GLY A 222 3.45 2.46 1.99
CA GLY A 222 2.08 3.00 1.89
C GLY A 222 1.09 2.45 2.92
N LYS A 223 1.59 1.83 4.01
CA LYS A 223 0.73 1.19 5.02
C LYS A 223 0.41 2.14 6.16
N LYS A 224 -0.76 1.92 6.76
CA LYS A 224 -1.16 2.59 7.99
C LYS A 224 -1.20 1.60 9.13
N PHE A 225 -0.50 1.87 10.22
CA PHE A 225 -0.51 1.02 11.41
C PHE A 225 -1.02 1.77 12.62
N TYR A 226 -1.68 1.04 13.50
CA TYR A 226 -1.97 1.48 14.86
C TYR A 226 -1.30 0.51 15.82
N ILE A 227 -0.36 1.01 16.61
CA ILE A 227 0.51 0.24 17.47
C ILE A 227 0.11 0.47 18.92
N ASP A 228 -0.15 -0.62 19.64
CA ASP A 228 -0.31 -0.67 21.08
C ASP A 228 0.75 -1.56 21.73
N GLY A 229 1.86 -0.94 22.12
CA GLY A 229 2.99 -1.58 22.77
C GLY A 229 4.32 -1.08 22.21
N ILE A 230 5.38 -1.80 22.54
CA ILE A 230 6.74 -1.47 22.12
C ILE A 230 7.00 -2.17 20.78
N LEU A 231 7.15 -1.40 19.70
CA LEU A 231 7.66 -1.92 18.44
C LEU A 231 9.19 -2.08 18.55
N THR A 232 9.63 -3.33 18.61
CA THR A 232 11.05 -3.68 18.66
C THR A 232 11.62 -3.80 17.24
N ILE A 233 12.69 -3.08 16.93
CA ILE A 233 13.40 -3.21 15.66
C ILE A 233 14.46 -4.31 15.79
N ASP A 234 14.05 -5.54 15.48
CA ASP A 234 14.83 -6.79 15.49
C ASP A 234 15.28 -7.25 14.08
N ALA A 235 15.01 -6.43 13.07
CA ALA A 235 15.43 -6.58 11.69
C ALA A 235 15.44 -5.19 11.04
N ASP A 236 16.38 -4.96 10.13
CA ASP A 236 16.43 -3.69 9.40
C ASP A 236 15.12 -3.42 8.66
N ILE A 237 14.53 -2.25 8.90
CA ILE A 237 13.24 -1.89 8.34
C ILE A 237 13.26 -0.49 7.72
N THR A 238 12.70 -0.40 6.51
CA THR A 238 12.40 0.85 5.85
C THR A 238 10.89 1.07 5.80
N LEU A 239 10.43 2.16 6.40
CA LEU A 239 9.07 2.67 6.27
C LEU A 239 9.05 3.71 5.16
N ASP A 240 8.32 3.41 4.09
CA ASP A 240 8.20 4.24 2.88
C ASP A 240 6.76 4.72 2.74
N ALA A 241 6.53 6.04 2.79
CA ALA A 241 5.19 6.65 2.72
C ALA A 241 4.17 6.02 3.69
N CYS A 242 4.63 5.59 4.88
CA CYS A 242 3.79 4.93 5.88
C CYS A 242 3.22 5.92 6.90
N GLU A 243 2.12 5.56 7.55
CA GLU A 243 1.53 6.34 8.63
C GLU A 243 1.31 5.46 9.86
N LEU A 244 2.06 5.70 10.94
CA LEU A 244 1.98 4.91 12.17
C LEU A 244 1.42 5.77 13.30
N TRP A 245 0.42 5.21 13.98
CA TRP A 245 -0.26 5.79 15.12
C TRP A 245 0.06 4.99 16.37
N PHE A 246 0.46 5.64 17.46
CA PHE A 246 0.92 5.00 18.68
C PHE A 246 0.02 5.36 19.87
N THR A 247 -0.33 4.38 20.70
CA THR A 247 -0.98 4.64 22.00
C THR A 247 -0.02 5.36 22.97
N SER A 248 -0.53 5.92 24.07
CA SER A 248 0.26 6.68 25.05
C SER A 248 1.31 5.84 25.81
N THR A 249 1.16 4.52 25.78
CA THR A 249 2.09 3.53 26.34
C THR A 249 3.04 2.96 25.30
N SER A 250 2.85 3.29 24.02
CA SER A 250 3.63 2.73 22.91
C SER A 250 4.92 3.48 22.66
N SER A 251 5.92 2.78 22.13
CA SER A 251 7.21 3.36 21.72
C SER A 251 7.85 2.52 20.62
N ILE A 252 8.94 3.02 20.04
CA ILE A 252 9.84 2.23 19.22
C ILE A 252 11.17 2.07 19.98
N ALA A 253 11.67 0.85 20.03
CA ALA A 253 12.98 0.53 20.57
C ALA A 253 13.78 -0.26 19.53
N LEU A 254 15.00 0.16 19.24
CA LEU A 254 15.89 -0.60 18.37
C LEU A 254 16.59 -1.69 19.19
N ASP A 255 16.52 -2.94 18.74
CA ASP A 255 17.38 -4.00 19.25
C ASP A 255 18.81 -3.81 18.73
N ALA A 256 19.79 -4.52 19.30
CA ALA A 256 21.17 -4.38 18.92
C ALA A 256 21.37 -4.61 17.41
N THR A 257 22.19 -3.78 16.78
CA THR A 257 22.68 -3.90 15.39
C THR A 257 21.67 -3.71 14.26
N HIS A 258 20.43 -3.28 14.56
CA HIS A 258 19.42 -3.04 13.52
C HIS A 258 19.11 -1.56 13.32
N ASP A 259 18.66 -1.26 12.10
CA ASP A 259 18.42 0.07 11.60
C ASP A 259 16.94 0.36 11.34
N LEU A 260 16.55 1.61 11.58
CA LEU A 260 15.22 2.13 11.25
C LEU A 260 15.34 3.27 10.23
N ASN A 261 14.75 3.07 9.06
CA ASN A 261 14.73 4.07 7.99
C ASN A 261 13.30 4.56 7.75
N MET A 262 13.11 5.87 7.69
CA MET A 262 11.85 6.54 7.37
C MET A 262 12.02 7.44 6.15
N ILE A 263 11.24 7.19 5.08
CA ILE A 263 11.35 7.91 3.81
C ILE A 263 9.99 8.30 3.22
N ASN A 264 10.03 9.23 2.26
CA ASN A 264 8.92 9.64 1.39
C ASN A 264 7.62 9.95 2.15
N ASN A 265 7.66 10.94 3.05
CA ASN A 265 6.51 11.39 3.82
C ASN A 265 5.94 10.29 4.75
N THR A 266 6.83 9.50 5.36
CA THR A 266 6.44 8.63 6.47
C THR A 266 6.11 9.50 7.69
N ILE A 267 5.03 9.17 8.39
CA ILE A 267 4.52 9.91 9.56
C ILE A 267 4.42 8.97 10.75
N LEU A 268 5.08 9.30 11.85
CA LEU A 268 4.93 8.65 13.15
C LEU A 268 4.26 9.63 14.12
N GLN A 269 3.16 9.25 14.74
CA GLN A 269 2.38 10.17 15.58
C GLN A 269 1.62 9.48 16.72
N ALA A 270 1.33 10.22 17.79
CA ALA A 270 0.39 9.76 18.81
C ALA A 270 -1.02 9.63 18.24
N SER A 271 -1.74 8.64 18.75
CA SER A 271 -3.17 8.48 18.46
C SER A 271 -4.08 9.36 19.31
N CYS A 272 -3.72 9.66 20.56
CA CYS A 272 -4.58 10.40 21.47
C CYS A 272 -3.81 11.25 22.48
N ASP A 273 -2.76 10.65 23.04
CA ASP A 273 -1.89 11.25 24.02
C ASP A 273 -0.46 10.81 23.71
N TRP A 274 0.52 11.54 24.24
CA TRP A 274 1.90 11.45 23.81
C TRP A 274 2.45 10.03 23.90
N TRP A 275 2.88 9.51 22.76
CA TRP A 275 3.59 8.23 22.70
C TRP A 275 5.04 8.39 23.12
N GLY A 276 5.73 7.29 23.43
CA GLY A 276 7.08 7.31 24.00
C GLY A 276 8.13 7.96 23.11
N GLY A 277 8.03 7.85 21.79
CA GLY A 277 9.11 8.21 20.86
C GLY A 277 9.97 7.01 20.48
N ILE A 278 11.16 7.30 19.92
CA ILE A 278 12.11 6.28 19.44
C ILE A 278 13.35 6.26 20.33
N THR A 279 13.78 5.08 20.75
CA THR A 279 15.06 4.89 21.46
C THR A 279 16.02 4.02 20.65
N ALA A 280 17.23 4.54 20.39
CA ALA A 280 18.37 3.80 19.86
C ALA A 280 19.50 3.84 20.88
N SER A 281 19.95 2.68 21.35
CA SER A 281 20.81 2.58 22.54
C SER A 281 22.11 1.80 22.31
N ASN A 282 22.40 1.41 21.07
CA ASN A 282 23.59 0.67 20.69
C ASN A 282 24.38 1.42 19.60
N SER A 283 25.72 1.38 19.66
CA SER A 283 26.59 2.07 18.70
C SER A 283 26.45 1.56 17.27
N ALA A 284 25.93 0.36 17.09
CA ALA A 284 25.62 -0.21 15.78
C ALA A 284 24.23 0.20 15.25
N ASN A 285 23.37 0.83 16.05
CA ASN A 285 22.07 1.30 15.56
C ASN A 285 22.22 2.53 14.68
N LYS A 286 21.43 2.59 13.61
CA LYS A 286 21.22 3.79 12.81
C LYS A 286 19.73 4.12 12.68
N ILE A 287 19.41 5.41 12.85
CA ILE A 287 18.09 5.96 12.49
C ILE A 287 18.27 6.93 11.33
N THR A 288 17.56 6.68 10.23
CA THR A 288 17.52 7.59 9.07
C THR A 288 16.13 8.19 8.92
N MET A 289 16.05 9.50 8.72
CA MET A 289 14.80 10.21 8.44
C MET A 289 14.96 11.15 7.24
N THR A 290 14.30 10.81 6.13
CA THR A 290 14.29 11.64 4.92
C THR A 290 12.88 12.07 4.56
N ASN A 291 12.64 13.38 4.46
CA ASN A 291 11.33 13.96 4.12
C ASN A 291 10.16 13.34 4.90
N SER A 292 10.35 13.11 6.21
CA SER A 292 9.39 12.38 7.06
C SER A 292 9.07 13.19 8.32
N THR A 293 8.01 12.80 9.04
CA THR A 293 7.52 13.53 10.21
C THR A 293 7.41 12.62 11.42
N LEU A 294 7.98 13.06 12.54
CA LEU A 294 7.72 12.50 13.87
C LEU A 294 7.02 13.56 14.70
N LYS A 295 5.86 13.24 15.28
CA LYS A 295 5.13 14.22 16.08
C LYS A 295 4.36 13.67 17.27
N ASN A 296 3.95 14.59 18.15
CA ASN A 296 3.10 14.34 19.31
C ASN A 296 3.69 13.25 20.24
N ALA A 297 4.99 13.30 20.49
CA ALA A 297 5.73 12.30 21.26
C ALA A 297 6.24 12.90 22.57
N LYS A 298 6.43 12.08 23.62
CA LYS A 298 7.06 12.51 24.88
C LYS A 298 8.48 12.99 24.61
N PHE A 299 9.24 12.24 23.83
CA PHE A 299 10.48 12.65 23.20
C PHE A 299 10.46 12.19 21.74
N GLY A 300 11.17 12.87 20.83
CA GLY A 300 11.25 12.45 19.44
C GLY A 300 12.20 11.27 19.28
N LEU A 301 13.51 11.54 19.29
CA LEU A 301 14.57 10.54 19.32
C LEU A 301 15.36 10.62 20.63
N HIS A 302 15.58 9.48 21.26
CA HIS A 302 16.57 9.31 22.32
C HIS A 302 17.69 8.41 21.79
N VAL A 303 18.87 9.00 21.59
CA VAL A 303 20.03 8.39 20.96
C VAL A 303 21.13 8.25 22.00
N LEU A 304 21.60 7.03 22.24
CA LEU A 304 22.62 6.74 23.24
C LEU A 304 23.73 5.84 22.69
N ASN A 305 24.86 5.81 23.39
CA ASN A 305 25.99 4.91 23.12
C ASN A 305 26.45 4.97 21.68
N ASP A 306 26.68 6.18 21.14
CA ASP A 306 27.19 6.38 19.79
C ASP A 306 26.30 5.91 18.64
N ALA A 307 25.02 5.59 18.91
CA ALA A 307 24.03 5.31 17.87
C ALA A 307 24.00 6.45 16.82
N LEU A 308 23.88 6.08 15.55
CA LEU A 308 23.97 7.01 14.43
C LEU A 308 22.60 7.59 14.07
N ILE A 309 22.55 8.90 13.80
CA ILE A 309 21.40 9.50 13.13
C ILE A 309 21.79 10.23 11.85
N GLU A 310 20.94 10.11 10.84
CA GLU A 310 21.04 10.81 9.56
C GLU A 310 19.66 11.38 9.20
N ILE A 311 19.50 12.70 9.34
CA ILE A 311 18.20 13.36 9.18
C ILE A 311 18.32 14.41 8.08
N ASN A 312 17.43 14.36 7.09
CA ASN A 312 17.37 15.33 6.00
C ASN A 312 15.92 15.69 5.65
N GLY A 313 15.59 16.99 5.61
CA GLY A 313 14.29 17.45 5.14
C GLY A 313 13.10 17.02 6.01
N SER A 314 13.35 16.57 7.24
CA SER A 314 12.34 15.97 8.11
C SER A 314 11.82 16.93 9.17
N THR A 315 10.70 16.59 9.79
CA THR A 315 10.03 17.43 10.80
C THR A 315 9.85 16.69 12.11
N PHE A 316 10.23 17.34 13.20
CA PHE A 316 9.82 16.99 14.56
C PHE A 316 8.82 18.04 15.03
N ALA A 317 7.56 17.65 15.26
CA ALA A 317 6.53 18.57 15.72
C ALA A 317 5.97 18.11 17.07
N ASP A 318 5.75 19.04 18.01
CA ASP A 318 5.06 18.74 19.27
C ASP A 318 5.69 17.58 20.06
N CYS A 319 7.02 17.59 20.14
CA CYS A 319 7.77 16.69 21.02
C CYS A 319 7.90 17.32 22.41
N GLY A 320 7.32 16.66 23.41
CA GLY A 320 7.06 17.22 24.73
C GLY A 320 8.26 17.66 25.54
N GLN A 321 9.25 16.77 25.67
CA GLN A 321 10.48 17.03 26.41
C GLN A 321 11.57 17.51 25.46
N HIS A 322 11.93 16.66 24.48
CA HIS A 322 13.00 16.92 23.54
C HIS A 322 12.65 16.32 22.17
N ALA A 323 12.92 17.05 21.09
CA ALA A 323 12.82 16.50 19.73
C ALA A 323 13.93 15.46 19.47
N ILE A 324 15.16 15.79 19.85
CA ILE A 324 16.32 14.89 19.76
C ILE A 324 17.11 15.05 21.05
N TYR A 325 17.36 13.94 21.74
CA TYR A 325 18.19 13.88 22.93
C TYR A 325 19.31 12.87 22.70
N MET A 326 20.55 13.36 22.69
CA MET A 326 21.76 12.55 22.55
C MET A 326 22.48 12.47 23.89
N SER A 327 22.86 11.27 24.33
CA SER A 327 23.64 11.07 25.55
C SER A 327 24.67 9.95 25.36
N GLN A 328 25.73 9.93 26.16
CA GLN A 328 26.78 8.88 26.07
C GLN A 328 27.43 8.80 24.66
N MET A 329 27.67 9.96 24.04
CA MET A 329 28.32 10.07 22.73
C MET A 329 29.83 10.25 22.91
N ASN A 330 30.62 9.25 22.54
CA ASN A 330 32.08 9.22 22.67
C ASN A 330 32.80 9.26 21.31
N LEU A 331 32.10 9.04 20.19
CA LEU A 331 32.69 9.16 18.85
C LEU A 331 33.15 10.59 18.55
N ASN A 332 34.38 10.71 18.10
CA ASN A 332 34.97 11.98 17.67
C ASN A 332 35.85 11.78 16.41
N PRO A 333 35.43 12.28 15.23
CA PRO A 333 34.19 13.00 14.99
C PRO A 333 32.96 12.08 15.06
N TYR A 334 31.83 12.60 15.55
CA TYR A 334 30.53 11.92 15.39
C TYR A 334 30.09 12.03 13.92
N PRO A 335 29.85 10.91 13.20
CA PRO A 335 29.64 10.94 11.75
C PRO A 335 28.19 11.25 11.32
N GLY A 336 27.25 11.36 12.27
CA GLY A 336 25.85 11.66 11.97
C GLY A 336 25.61 13.10 11.54
N PHE A 337 24.46 13.35 10.91
CA PHE A 337 24.09 14.68 10.44
C PHE A 337 22.60 14.98 10.60
N ILE A 338 22.29 16.28 10.68
CA ILE A 338 20.94 16.83 10.64
C ILE A 338 20.95 17.98 9.63
N LEU A 339 20.17 17.85 8.55
CA LEU A 339 20.09 18.79 7.45
C LEU A 339 18.62 19.14 7.20
N ASN A 340 18.35 20.41 6.86
CA ASN A 340 17.02 20.89 6.44
C ASN A 340 15.86 20.42 7.34
N THR A 341 16.12 20.29 8.65
CA THR A 341 15.17 19.69 9.59
C THR A 341 14.42 20.79 10.33
N THR A 342 13.10 20.64 10.42
CA THR A 342 12.25 21.56 11.17
C THR A 342 11.92 20.96 12.53
N ILE A 343 12.17 21.71 13.61
CA ILE A 343 11.72 21.37 14.96
C ILE A 343 10.70 22.44 15.36
N SER A 344 9.47 22.03 15.65
CA SER A 344 8.38 22.95 15.98
C SER A 344 7.56 22.49 17.18
N SER A 345 6.96 23.46 17.87
CA SER A 345 6.01 23.26 18.97
C SER A 345 4.77 24.11 18.69
N GLN A 346 3.71 23.47 18.22
CA GLN A 346 2.38 24.06 18.01
C GLN A 346 1.41 23.74 19.17
N ASN A 347 1.83 22.94 20.17
CA ASN A 347 1.03 22.49 21.31
C ASN A 347 -0.26 21.74 20.90
N ASN A 348 -0.28 21.10 19.74
CA ASN A 348 -1.45 20.35 19.30
C ASN A 348 -1.50 18.94 19.92
N LEU A 349 -1.90 18.96 21.20
CA LEU A 349 -2.58 17.99 22.08
C LEU A 349 -1.83 17.77 23.41
N PRO A 350 -2.49 18.14 24.53
CA PRO A 350 -2.97 17.13 25.48
C PRO A 350 -4.44 17.41 25.81
N SER A 351 -5.38 16.60 25.30
CA SER A 351 -6.64 16.43 26.05
C SER A 351 -6.35 15.34 27.07
N THR A 352 -6.01 15.74 28.29
CA THR A 352 -6.09 14.86 29.45
C THR A 352 -7.45 14.16 29.44
N ILE A 353 -7.39 12.85 29.69
CA ILE A 353 -8.46 11.90 30.01
C ILE A 353 -9.75 12.57 30.49
#